data_AF-A0A2M7VDP9-F1
#
_entry.id   AF-A0A2M7VDP9-F1
#
_cell.length_a   1.000
_cell.length_b   1.000
_cell.length_c   1.000
_cell.angle_alpha   90.00
_cell.angle_beta   90.00
_cell.angle_gamma   90.00
#
_symmetry.space_group_name_H-M   'P 1'
#
loop_
_entity.id
_entity.type
_entity.pdbx_description
1 polymer ?
#
loop_
_entity_poly.entity_id
_entity_poly.type
_entity_poly.pdbx_seq_one_letter_code
_entity_poly.pdbx_strand_id
1 'polypeptide(L)'
;MEFNNIAISVDQLWLNMIQDVFLAWWYIIPPLLLVPLVPQAWLWWRQEMWEAKQQYIVLEITPPPVVEKPFKSMEQVMANFWGIYSSLGLVKIISKWAKGRKMYYLSLEIACIKNEIRMYIRILKNHRDTVEASIYSQFPDAEIKEVYDYIENAPIQSPYGNWDLYGFDEMLIKPDVYPIKTYANFFEEKADQNREEKRIDPINALFEGLSKLKANEQIWLQFRIEPATNNDNNYLDRGKKLIDRLTYRTAKNKNKQTEAESFLPPEMKLTAKEKETVNAIENKISKQIFQTAIRCIYFAEKSVYERGRRTLAEQFFSGFSTQDLNSMKKWK
;
A
#
# COMPACT_ATOMS: atom_id res chain seq x y z
N MET A 1 74.92 -27.85 13.25
CA MET A 1 73.53 -27.66 13.71
C MET A 1 72.96 -26.53 12.88
N GLU A 2 72.34 -26.87 11.76
CA GLU A 2 71.64 -25.90 10.93
C GLU A 2 70.35 -25.51 11.66
N PHE A 3 70.37 -24.32 12.27
CA PHE A 3 69.14 -23.68 12.71
C PHE A 3 68.40 -23.25 11.44
N ASN A 4 67.49 -24.12 10.97
CA ASN A 4 66.50 -23.74 9.98
C ASN A 4 65.65 -22.60 10.58
N ASN A 5 66.06 -21.37 10.28
CA ASN A 5 65.27 -20.18 10.49
C ASN A 5 64.03 -20.29 9.61
N ILE A 6 62.95 -20.84 10.17
CA ILE A 6 61.61 -20.64 9.65
C ILE A 6 61.27 -19.18 9.98
N ALA A 7 61.77 -18.26 9.16
CA ALA A 7 61.34 -16.87 9.20
C ALA A 7 59.90 -16.83 8.68
N ILE A 8 58.96 -17.14 9.57
CA ILE A 8 57.53 -16.93 9.32
C ILE A 8 57.38 -15.43 9.05
N SER A 9 56.93 -15.07 7.86
CA SER A 9 56.69 -13.67 7.53
C SER A 9 55.69 -13.09 8.54
N VAL A 10 55.83 -11.80 8.86
CA VAL A 10 54.90 -11.11 9.78
C VAL A 10 53.45 -11.31 9.33
N ASP A 11 53.20 -11.34 8.02
CA ASP A 11 51.88 -11.63 7.43
C ASP A 11 51.36 -13.03 7.79
N GLN A 12 52.24 -14.04 7.80
CA GLN A 12 51.86 -15.42 8.15
C GLN A 12 51.61 -15.58 9.65
N LEU A 13 52.30 -14.82 10.51
CA LEU A 13 52.00 -14.73 11.95
C LEU A 13 50.62 -14.09 12.19
N TRP A 14 50.31 -13.01 11.49
CA TRP A 14 48.98 -12.38 11.55
C TRP A 14 47.87 -13.33 11.10
N LEU A 15 48.08 -14.07 10.01
CA LEU A 15 47.12 -15.06 9.52
C LEU A 15 46.84 -16.17 10.53
N ASN A 16 47.89 -16.72 11.15
CA ASN A 16 47.73 -17.77 12.17
C ASN A 16 47.02 -17.23 13.42
N MET A 17 47.35 -16.02 13.88
CA MET A 17 46.65 -15.38 15.00
C MET A 17 45.16 -15.15 14.71
N ILE A 18 44.83 -14.70 13.50
CA ILE A 18 43.42 -14.52 13.08
C ILE A 18 42.69 -15.86 13.05
N GLN A 19 43.33 -16.92 12.55
CA GLN A 19 42.77 -18.27 12.54
C GLN A 19 42.50 -18.79 13.96
N ASP A 20 43.44 -18.62 14.88
CA ASP A 20 43.30 -19.06 16.27
C ASP A 20 42.17 -18.31 17.00
N VAL A 21 42.09 -16.98 16.80
CA VAL A 21 40.98 -16.17 17.35
C VAL A 21 39.65 -16.59 16.74
N PHE A 22 39.58 -16.84 15.44
CA PHE A 22 38.37 -17.32 14.79
C PHE A 22 37.96 -18.69 15.33
N LEU A 23 38.88 -19.66 15.42
CA LEU A 23 38.61 -21.00 15.95
C LEU A 23 38.21 -21.00 17.43
N ALA A 24 38.70 -20.05 18.23
CA ALA A 24 38.34 -19.92 19.63
C ALA A 24 37.02 -19.16 19.89
N TRP A 25 36.51 -18.36 18.92
CA TRP A 25 35.35 -17.48 19.12
C TRP A 25 34.24 -17.65 18.06
N TRP A 26 34.41 -18.51 17.06
CA TRP A 26 33.44 -18.66 15.97
C TRP A 26 32.05 -19.06 16.47
N TYR A 27 31.93 -19.81 17.56
CA TYR A 27 30.62 -20.24 18.11
C TYR A 27 29.82 -19.10 18.74
N ILE A 28 30.41 -17.93 19.00
CA ILE A 28 29.73 -16.74 19.53
C ILE A 28 29.06 -15.95 18.39
N ILE A 29 29.63 -16.01 17.19
CA ILE A 29 29.18 -15.24 16.02
C ILE A 29 27.77 -15.68 15.55
N PRO A 30 27.44 -16.99 15.36
CA PRO A 30 26.12 -17.41 14.94
C PRO A 30 25.01 -17.05 15.93
N PRO A 31 25.12 -17.27 17.25
CA PRO A 31 24.12 -16.81 18.21
C PRO A 31 23.89 -15.30 18.14
N LEU A 32 24.96 -14.51 18.07
CA LEU A 32 24.85 -13.05 17.99
C LEU A 32 24.11 -12.58 16.72
N LEU A 33 24.37 -13.23 15.58
CA LEU A 33 23.69 -12.94 14.31
C LEU A 33 22.23 -13.44 14.30
N LEU A 34 21.93 -14.55 14.97
CA LEU A 34 20.60 -15.16 15.00
C LEU A 34 19.67 -14.55 16.05
N VAL A 35 20.18 -13.98 17.14
CA VAL A 35 19.38 -13.34 18.20
C VAL A 35 18.32 -12.35 17.67
N PRO A 36 18.60 -11.44 16.71
CA PRO A 36 17.55 -10.56 16.15
C PRO A 36 16.59 -11.29 15.19
N LEU A 37 17.02 -12.39 14.57
CA LEU A 37 16.23 -13.14 13.59
C LEU A 37 15.26 -14.12 14.26
N VAL A 38 15.61 -14.71 15.40
CA VAL A 38 14.78 -15.70 16.09
C VAL A 38 13.40 -15.15 16.49
N PRO A 39 13.26 -13.95 17.10
CA PRO A 39 11.94 -13.39 17.39
C PRO A 39 11.13 -13.10 16.14
N GLN A 40 11.78 -12.66 15.05
CA GLN A 40 11.10 -12.39 13.78
C GLN A 40 10.60 -13.68 13.13
N ALA A 41 11.43 -14.71 13.08
CA ALA A 41 11.07 -16.04 12.58
C ALA A 41 9.97 -16.68 13.44
N TRP A 42 10.05 -16.56 14.78
CA TRP A 42 9.00 -17.00 15.68
C TRP A 42 7.68 -16.30 15.40
N LEU A 43 7.70 -14.97 15.33
CA LEU A 43 6.50 -14.18 15.07
C LEU A 43 5.90 -14.54 13.70
N TRP A 44 6.73 -14.64 12.66
CA TRP A 44 6.32 -15.07 11.33
C TRP A 44 5.66 -16.45 11.37
N TRP A 45 6.30 -17.45 11.97
CA TRP A 45 5.73 -18.79 12.12
C TRP A 45 4.39 -18.78 12.87
N ARG A 46 4.29 -18.04 13.98
CA ARG A 46 3.03 -17.91 14.72
C ARG A 46 1.92 -17.28 13.89
N GLN A 47 2.28 -16.30 13.05
CA GLN A 47 1.35 -15.61 12.17
C GLN A 47 0.88 -16.50 11.02
N GLU A 48 1.77 -17.25 10.37
CA GLU A 48 1.41 -18.26 9.35
C GLU A 48 0.44 -19.29 9.92
N MET A 49 0.72 -19.82 11.12
CA MET A 49 -0.16 -20.76 11.80
C MET A 49 -1.54 -20.16 12.17
N TRP A 50 -1.62 -18.85 12.35
CA TRP A 50 -2.88 -18.14 12.58
C TRP A 50 -3.64 -17.90 11.28
N GLU A 51 -2.95 -17.47 10.23
CA GLU A 51 -3.48 -17.21 8.89
C GLU A 51 -4.01 -18.48 8.23
N ALA A 52 -3.33 -19.61 8.36
CA ALA A 52 -3.78 -20.91 7.85
C ALA A 52 -5.11 -21.38 8.46
N LYS A 53 -5.52 -20.84 9.62
CA LYS A 53 -6.83 -21.12 10.23
C LYS A 53 -7.94 -20.22 9.71
N GLN A 54 -7.58 -19.11 9.05
CA GLN A 54 -8.54 -18.16 8.52
C GLN A 54 -9.01 -18.62 7.15
N GLN A 55 -10.33 -18.69 6.95
CA GLN A 55 -10.91 -19.02 5.65
C GLN A 55 -11.20 -17.73 4.89
N TYR A 56 -10.37 -17.43 3.90
CA TYR A 56 -10.62 -16.35 2.96
C TYR A 56 -11.48 -16.84 1.80
N ILE A 57 -12.37 -15.97 1.33
CA ILE A 57 -13.18 -16.16 0.13
C ILE A 57 -12.93 -15.01 -0.82
N VAL A 58 -13.16 -15.26 -2.12
CA VAL A 58 -13.07 -14.25 -3.18
C VAL A 58 -14.46 -13.99 -3.73
N LEU A 59 -14.84 -12.73 -3.76
CA LEU A 59 -16.10 -12.25 -4.32
C LEU A 59 -15.81 -11.50 -5.61
N GLU A 60 -16.34 -11.96 -6.73
CA GLU A 60 -16.35 -11.22 -7.99
C GLU A 60 -17.49 -10.19 -7.94
N ILE A 61 -17.16 -8.93 -8.28
CA ILE A 61 -18.12 -7.82 -8.31
C ILE A 61 -18.30 -7.35 -9.75
N THR A 62 -19.54 -7.36 -10.20
CA THR A 62 -19.94 -6.76 -11.48
C THR A 62 -20.70 -5.46 -11.19
N PRO A 63 -20.16 -4.30 -11.58
CA PRO A 63 -20.86 -3.03 -11.41
C PRO A 63 -22.04 -2.95 -12.40
N PRO A 64 -23.09 -2.17 -12.08
CA PRO A 64 -24.16 -1.95 -13.03
C PRO A 64 -23.64 -1.18 -14.27
N PRO A 65 -24.25 -1.35 -15.45
CA PRO A 65 -23.81 -0.70 -16.69
C PRO A 65 -23.77 0.84 -16.61
N VAL A 66 -24.62 1.43 -15.77
CA VAL A 66 -24.69 2.86 -15.52
C VAL A 66 -24.61 3.11 -14.02
N VAL A 67 -23.65 3.93 -13.59
CA VAL A 67 -23.47 4.35 -12.20
C VAL A 67 -23.73 5.85 -12.10
N GLU A 68 -24.95 6.22 -11.73
CA GLU A 68 -25.38 7.60 -11.49
C GLU A 68 -24.82 8.16 -10.16
N LYS A 69 -24.50 7.29 -9.20
CA LYS A 69 -23.99 7.71 -7.90
C LYS A 69 -22.63 8.41 -8.02
N PRO A 70 -22.39 9.48 -7.25
CA PRO A 70 -21.08 10.15 -7.23
C PRO A 70 -20.02 9.26 -6.59
N PHE A 71 -18.74 9.47 -6.94
CA PHE A 71 -17.61 8.74 -6.31
C PHE A 71 -17.58 8.86 -4.79
N LYS A 72 -18.12 9.96 -4.24
CA LYS A 72 -18.26 10.18 -2.79
C LYS A 72 -19.07 9.07 -2.10
N SER A 73 -20.02 8.43 -2.78
CA SER A 73 -20.77 7.29 -2.21
C SER A 73 -19.85 6.14 -1.80
N MET A 74 -18.72 5.94 -2.47
CA MET A 74 -17.74 4.92 -2.08
C MET A 74 -17.07 5.21 -0.72
N GLU A 75 -17.04 6.46 -0.27
CA GLU A 75 -16.54 6.76 1.09
C GLU A 75 -17.38 6.10 2.17
N GLN A 76 -18.69 5.99 1.96
CA GLN A 76 -19.57 5.31 2.91
C GLN A 76 -19.31 3.81 2.93
N VAL A 77 -19.07 3.19 1.77
CA VAL A 77 -18.69 1.77 1.67
C VAL A 77 -17.37 1.54 2.42
N MET A 78 -16.36 2.38 2.18
CA MET A 78 -15.06 2.28 2.86
C MET A 78 -15.17 2.52 4.37
N ALA A 79 -16.03 3.45 4.82
CA ALA A 79 -16.30 3.66 6.24
C ALA A 79 -16.95 2.42 6.89
N ASN A 80 -17.88 1.76 6.19
CA ASN A 80 -18.48 0.53 6.67
C ASN A 80 -17.45 -0.63 6.71
N PHE A 81 -16.55 -0.72 5.73
CA PHE A 81 -15.43 -1.68 5.76
C PHE A 81 -14.49 -1.46 6.93
N TRP A 82 -14.37 -0.24 7.44
CA TRP A 82 -13.58 0.03 8.65
C TRP A 82 -14.17 -0.68 9.88
N GLY A 83 -15.47 -0.99 9.88
CA GLY A 83 -16.13 -1.81 10.90
C GLY A 83 -15.61 -3.24 11.03
N ILE A 84 -14.83 -3.73 10.06
CA ILE A 84 -14.06 -4.99 10.15
C ILE A 84 -12.93 -4.88 11.19
N TYR A 85 -12.66 -3.67 11.72
CA TYR A 85 -11.63 -3.45 12.71
C TYR A 85 -11.79 -4.35 13.95
N SER A 86 -10.83 -5.24 14.15
CA SER A 86 -10.72 -6.06 15.35
C SER A 86 -9.64 -5.51 16.27
N SER A 87 -10.05 -4.84 17.34
CA SER A 87 -9.09 -4.31 18.33
C SER A 87 -8.37 -5.47 19.03
N LEU A 88 -7.03 -5.46 19.02
CA LEU A 88 -6.22 -6.45 19.73
C LEU A 88 -6.07 -6.17 21.26
N GLY A 89 -6.69 -5.08 21.75
CA GLY A 89 -6.78 -4.72 23.18
C GLY A 89 -5.45 -4.66 23.94
N LEU A 90 -5.51 -4.62 25.29
CA LEU A 90 -4.33 -4.73 26.17
C LEU A 90 -3.62 -6.09 26.06
N VAL A 91 -4.25 -7.07 25.42
CA VAL A 91 -3.69 -8.40 25.12
C VAL A 91 -2.86 -8.37 23.82
N LYS A 92 -2.57 -7.20 23.21
CA LYS A 92 -1.88 -7.08 21.92
C LYS A 92 -0.54 -7.80 21.86
N ILE A 93 0.27 -7.72 22.92
CA ILE A 93 1.59 -8.38 22.95
C ILE A 93 1.44 -9.89 23.07
N ILE A 94 0.62 -10.38 24.01
CA ILE A 94 0.38 -11.82 24.20
C ILE A 94 -0.32 -12.42 22.97
N SER A 95 -1.31 -11.75 22.42
CA SER A 95 -2.01 -12.20 21.21
C SER A 95 -1.13 -12.17 19.97
N LYS A 96 -0.25 -11.18 19.83
CA LYS A 96 0.71 -11.10 18.71
C LYS A 96 1.77 -12.19 18.81
N TRP A 97 2.44 -12.32 19.96
CA TRP A 97 3.60 -13.21 20.12
C TRP A 97 3.23 -14.66 20.47
N ALA A 98 2.17 -14.86 21.26
CA ALA A 98 1.74 -16.21 21.66
C ALA A 98 0.62 -16.75 20.77
N LYS A 99 -0.26 -15.92 20.20
CA LYS A 99 -1.34 -16.38 19.30
C LYS A 99 -1.08 -16.11 17.82
N GLY A 100 -0.12 -15.25 17.47
CA GLY A 100 0.17 -14.89 16.08
C GLY A 100 -0.90 -14.03 15.42
N ARG A 101 -1.81 -13.42 16.19
CA ARG A 101 -2.93 -12.68 15.60
C ARG A 101 -2.42 -11.47 14.82
N LYS A 102 -2.81 -11.39 13.54
CA LYS A 102 -2.70 -10.18 12.71
C LYS A 102 -4.05 -9.52 12.54
N MET A 103 -4.01 -8.26 12.11
CA MET A 103 -5.18 -7.56 11.66
C MET A 103 -5.76 -8.28 10.44
N TYR A 104 -7.09 -8.42 10.39
CA TYR A 104 -7.74 -8.89 9.16
C TYR A 104 -7.57 -7.81 8.10
N TYR A 105 -7.24 -8.26 6.89
CA TYR A 105 -7.15 -7.40 5.73
C TYR A 105 -8.30 -7.72 4.77
N LEU A 106 -8.66 -6.72 4.00
CA LEU A 106 -9.53 -6.84 2.84
C LEU A 106 -8.66 -6.53 1.61
N SER A 107 -8.82 -7.27 0.52
CA SER A 107 -8.13 -7.00 -0.74
C SER A 107 -9.14 -6.51 -1.76
N LEU A 108 -8.94 -5.33 -2.34
CA LEU A 108 -9.68 -4.84 -3.50
C LEU A 108 -8.81 -5.06 -4.73
N GLU A 109 -9.29 -5.81 -5.71
CA GLU A 109 -8.45 -6.29 -6.79
C GLU A 109 -9.10 -6.06 -8.15
N ILE A 110 -8.27 -5.69 -9.13
CA ILE A 110 -8.62 -5.62 -10.54
C ILE A 110 -7.66 -6.55 -11.26
N ALA A 111 -8.18 -7.56 -11.94
CA ALA A 111 -7.38 -8.45 -12.76
C ALA A 111 -7.90 -8.44 -14.20
N CYS A 112 -6.98 -8.30 -15.15
CA CYS A 112 -7.26 -8.61 -16.55
C CYS A 112 -6.72 -10.01 -16.84
N ILE A 113 -7.62 -10.93 -17.16
CA ILE A 113 -7.31 -12.34 -17.43
C ILE A 113 -8.01 -12.71 -18.74
N LYS A 114 -7.26 -13.24 -19.71
CA LYS A 114 -7.80 -13.59 -21.05
C LYS A 114 -8.54 -12.41 -21.72
N ASN A 115 -8.01 -11.20 -21.55
CA ASN A 115 -8.61 -9.95 -22.04
C ASN A 115 -9.98 -9.59 -21.43
N GLU A 116 -10.34 -10.19 -20.30
CA GLU A 116 -11.51 -9.80 -19.50
C GLU A 116 -11.06 -9.10 -18.23
N ILE A 117 -11.59 -7.90 -18.01
CA ILE A 117 -11.35 -7.14 -16.77
C ILE A 117 -12.37 -7.59 -15.74
N ARG A 118 -11.88 -8.13 -14.63
CA ARG A 118 -12.68 -8.60 -13.51
C ARG A 118 -12.26 -7.89 -12.24
N MET A 119 -13.23 -7.58 -11.39
CA MET A 119 -13.00 -6.94 -10.10
C MET A 119 -13.33 -7.93 -8.99
N TYR A 120 -12.45 -8.01 -8.01
CA TYR A 120 -12.58 -8.95 -6.90
C TYR A 120 -12.45 -8.25 -5.56
N ILE A 121 -13.13 -8.80 -4.56
CA ILE A 121 -12.85 -8.52 -3.17
C ILE A 121 -12.51 -9.82 -2.46
N ARG A 122 -11.32 -9.88 -1.87
CA ARG A 122 -10.90 -10.99 -1.01
C ARG A 122 -11.08 -10.61 0.45
N ILE A 123 -11.86 -11.41 1.18
CA ILE A 123 -12.20 -11.18 2.59
C ILE A 123 -12.20 -12.47 3.40
N LEU A 124 -12.19 -12.33 4.72
CA LEU A 124 -12.53 -13.44 5.60
C LEU A 124 -14.01 -13.82 5.42
N LYS A 125 -14.30 -15.12 5.35
CA LYS A 125 -15.67 -15.65 5.18
C LYS A 125 -16.69 -15.04 6.15
N ASN A 126 -16.29 -14.81 7.40
CA ASN A 126 -17.15 -14.23 8.44
C ASN A 126 -17.56 -12.78 8.19
N HIS A 127 -16.89 -12.07 7.27
CA HIS A 127 -17.20 -10.67 6.94
C HIS A 127 -18.01 -10.52 5.65
N ARG A 128 -18.42 -11.63 5.02
CA ARG A 128 -19.20 -11.62 3.78
C ARG A 128 -20.44 -10.73 3.87
N ASP A 129 -21.32 -11.00 4.83
CA ASP A 129 -22.59 -10.28 4.98
C ASP A 129 -22.37 -8.79 5.21
N THR A 130 -21.33 -8.42 5.97
CA THR A 130 -20.96 -7.02 6.22
C THR A 130 -20.50 -6.34 4.93
N VAL A 131 -19.68 -7.01 4.12
CA VAL A 131 -19.16 -6.47 2.86
C VAL A 131 -20.27 -6.33 1.82
N GLU A 132 -21.09 -7.37 1.65
CA GLU A 132 -22.23 -7.36 0.73
C GLU A 132 -23.22 -6.25 1.10
N ALA A 133 -23.64 -6.16 2.37
CA ALA A 133 -24.53 -5.10 2.83
C ALA A 133 -23.95 -3.70 2.62
N SER A 134 -22.64 -3.53 2.81
CA SER A 134 -21.96 -2.25 2.59
C SER A 134 -22.03 -1.81 1.13
N ILE A 135 -21.77 -2.74 0.20
CA ILE A 135 -21.83 -2.47 -1.24
C ILE A 135 -23.28 -2.20 -1.67
N TYR A 136 -24.22 -3.10 -1.34
CA TYR A 136 -25.62 -2.97 -1.70
C TYR A 136 -26.28 -1.70 -1.15
N SER A 137 -25.79 -1.16 -0.02
CA SER A 137 -26.31 0.10 0.55
C SER A 137 -26.10 1.32 -0.36
N GLN A 138 -25.05 1.30 -1.20
CA GLN A 138 -24.73 2.39 -2.13
C GLN A 138 -24.98 2.01 -3.59
N PHE A 139 -24.82 0.72 -3.92
CA PHE A 139 -24.92 0.16 -5.27
C PHE A 139 -25.84 -1.09 -5.23
N PRO A 140 -27.16 -0.91 -5.15
CA PRO A 140 -28.11 -2.03 -5.03
C PRO A 140 -28.12 -2.94 -6.26
N ASP A 141 -27.80 -2.40 -7.44
CA ASP A 141 -27.81 -3.13 -8.72
C ASP A 141 -26.45 -3.81 -9.04
N ALA A 142 -25.47 -3.76 -8.14
CA ALA A 142 -24.21 -4.47 -8.32
C ALA A 142 -24.41 -5.98 -8.14
N GLU A 143 -23.82 -6.82 -8.99
CA GLU A 143 -23.85 -8.27 -8.77
C GLU A 143 -22.62 -8.71 -7.98
N ILE A 144 -22.82 -9.52 -6.94
CA ILE A 144 -21.74 -10.11 -6.14
C ILE A 144 -21.84 -11.64 -6.21
N LYS A 145 -20.76 -12.30 -6.65
CA LYS A 145 -20.70 -13.76 -6.78
C LYS A 145 -19.44 -14.31 -6.10
N GLU A 146 -19.60 -15.35 -5.30
CA GLU A 146 -18.44 -16.07 -4.74
C GLU A 146 -17.80 -16.93 -5.84
N VAL A 147 -16.48 -16.79 -6.01
CA VAL A 147 -15.71 -17.47 -7.04
C VAL A 147 -14.45 -18.11 -6.44
N TYR A 148 -13.87 -19.06 -7.17
CA TYR A 148 -12.56 -19.61 -6.81
C TYR A 148 -11.46 -18.55 -6.99
N ASP A 149 -10.42 -18.63 -6.16
CA ASP A 149 -9.29 -17.69 -6.23
C ASP A 149 -8.58 -17.84 -7.58
N TYR A 150 -8.60 -16.77 -8.37
CA TYR A 150 -8.02 -16.77 -9.71
C TYR A 150 -6.50 -16.98 -9.70
N ILE A 151 -5.83 -16.74 -8.56
CA ILE A 151 -4.40 -16.96 -8.39
C ILE A 151 -4.06 -18.46 -8.48
N GLU A 152 -4.95 -19.35 -8.06
CA GLU A 152 -4.73 -20.81 -8.14
C GLU A 152 -4.64 -21.29 -9.60
N ASN A 153 -5.35 -20.61 -10.50
CA ASN A 153 -5.34 -20.88 -11.94
C ASN A 153 -4.18 -20.23 -12.68
N ALA A 154 -3.34 -19.46 -11.99
CA ALA A 154 -2.25 -18.75 -12.62
C ALA A 154 -1.11 -19.72 -12.98
N PRO A 155 -0.53 -19.62 -14.20
CA PRO A 155 0.55 -20.48 -14.69
C PRO A 155 1.92 -20.17 -14.03
N ILE A 156 1.92 -19.80 -12.75
CA ILE A 156 3.11 -19.36 -11.98
C ILE A 156 3.87 -20.56 -11.39
N GLN A 157 3.33 -21.78 -11.51
CA GLN A 157 3.78 -22.95 -10.75
C GLN A 157 5.15 -23.54 -11.15
N SER A 158 5.87 -23.01 -12.16
CA SER A 158 7.19 -23.54 -12.52
C SER A 158 8.22 -22.45 -12.86
N PRO A 159 9.38 -22.42 -12.17
CA PRO A 159 10.51 -21.56 -12.55
C PRO A 159 11.12 -21.90 -13.93
N TYR A 160 10.73 -23.03 -14.52
CA TYR A 160 11.09 -23.42 -15.89
C TYR A 160 9.97 -23.13 -16.92
N GLY A 161 8.92 -22.42 -16.51
CA GLY A 161 7.78 -22.12 -17.36
C GLY A 161 8.12 -21.21 -18.56
N ASN A 162 7.27 -21.28 -19.58
CA ASN A 162 7.28 -20.36 -20.72
C ASN A 162 6.72 -18.97 -20.38
N TRP A 163 6.66 -18.60 -19.11
CA TRP A 163 6.06 -17.35 -18.64
C TRP A 163 7.11 -16.45 -18.00
N ASP A 164 7.05 -15.17 -18.34
CA ASP A 164 7.84 -14.12 -17.71
C ASP A 164 6.95 -13.33 -16.75
N LEU A 165 7.47 -13.05 -15.56
CA LEU A 165 6.76 -12.36 -14.49
C LEU A 165 7.51 -11.09 -14.10
N TYR A 166 6.75 -10.02 -13.90
CA TYR A 166 7.21 -8.75 -13.37
C TYR A 166 6.22 -8.27 -12.31
N GLY A 167 6.68 -8.13 -11.07
CA GLY A 167 5.89 -7.62 -9.97
C GLY A 167 6.58 -6.45 -9.30
N PHE A 168 5.79 -5.52 -8.78
CA PHE A 168 6.27 -4.46 -7.92
C PHE A 168 5.19 -4.03 -6.94
N ASP A 169 5.64 -3.53 -5.79
CA ASP A 169 4.78 -2.85 -4.83
C ASP A 169 4.94 -1.33 -5.02
N GLU A 170 3.87 -0.57 -4.80
CA GLU A 170 3.91 0.90 -4.83
C GLU A 170 4.20 1.49 -3.46
N MET A 171 4.91 2.61 -3.44
CA MET A 171 5.22 3.38 -2.25
C MET A 171 5.05 4.87 -2.47
N LEU A 172 4.75 5.59 -1.39
CA LEU A 172 4.63 7.05 -1.44
C LEU A 172 6.02 7.70 -1.51
N ILE A 173 6.11 8.81 -2.25
CA ILE A 173 7.34 9.60 -2.37
C ILE A 173 7.53 10.50 -1.14
N LYS A 174 6.47 11.21 -0.74
CA LYS A 174 6.44 12.03 0.48
C LYS A 174 5.90 11.20 1.65
N PRO A 175 6.07 11.66 2.90
CA PRO A 175 5.45 11.01 4.06
C PRO A 175 3.96 10.74 3.84
N ASP A 176 3.49 9.61 4.37
CA ASP A 176 2.11 9.12 4.27
C ASP A 176 1.04 10.10 4.72
N VAL A 177 1.37 11.11 5.53
CA VAL A 177 0.47 12.20 5.91
C VAL A 177 0.01 13.04 4.71
N TYR A 178 0.86 13.22 3.69
CA TYR A 178 0.44 13.93 2.49
C TYR A 178 -0.58 13.08 1.71
N PRO A 179 -1.76 13.62 1.35
CA PRO A 179 -2.74 12.92 0.52
C PRO A 179 -2.21 12.74 -0.91
N ILE A 180 -2.78 11.82 -1.68
CA ILE A 180 -2.68 11.84 -3.15
C ILE A 180 -3.84 12.65 -3.72
N LYS A 181 -3.85 12.92 -5.03
CA LYS A 181 -5.03 13.49 -5.69
C LYS A 181 -6.24 12.56 -5.47
N THR A 182 -7.36 13.11 -5.03
CA THR A 182 -8.59 12.34 -4.73
C THR A 182 -9.71 12.72 -5.68
N TYR A 183 -10.84 11.99 -5.64
CA TYR A 183 -12.01 12.26 -6.49
C TYR A 183 -12.41 13.74 -6.49
N ALA A 184 -12.34 14.44 -5.35
CA ALA A 184 -12.68 15.86 -5.23
C ALA A 184 -11.86 16.76 -6.19
N ASN A 185 -10.64 16.34 -6.56
CA ASN A 185 -9.76 17.06 -7.47
C ASN A 185 -9.93 16.66 -8.95
N PHE A 186 -10.80 15.70 -9.25
CA PHE A 186 -11.13 15.27 -10.62
C PHE A 186 -12.44 15.90 -11.15
N PHE A 187 -13.14 16.69 -10.32
CA PHE A 187 -14.29 17.49 -10.75
C PHE A 187 -13.84 18.88 -11.20
N GLU A 188 -14.38 19.40 -12.30
CA GLU A 188 -14.20 20.81 -12.68
C GLU A 188 -15.00 21.72 -11.72
N GLU A 189 -14.38 22.80 -11.22
CA GLU A 189 -14.99 23.72 -10.23
C GLU A 189 -16.06 24.69 -10.81
N LYS A 190 -16.47 24.57 -12.07
CA LYS A 190 -17.38 25.57 -12.68
C LYS A 190 -18.85 25.28 -12.41
N ALA A 191 -19.52 26.34 -11.94
CA ALA A 191 -20.88 26.44 -11.43
C ALA A 191 -22.01 26.25 -12.48
N ASP A 192 -21.99 25.17 -13.25
CA ASP A 192 -23.20 24.73 -13.94
C ASP A 192 -23.78 23.53 -13.18
N GLN A 193 -24.84 23.79 -12.42
CA GLN A 193 -25.52 22.83 -11.54
C GLN A 193 -26.24 21.70 -12.28
N ASN A 194 -26.08 21.61 -13.60
CA ASN A 194 -26.68 20.58 -14.44
C ASN A 194 -25.64 20.06 -15.44
N ARG A 195 -24.96 18.96 -15.06
CA ARG A 195 -24.83 17.72 -15.82
C ARG A 195 -23.60 16.93 -15.34
N GLU A 196 -23.83 15.65 -15.10
CA GLU A 196 -22.84 14.60 -14.82
C GLU A 196 -21.82 14.41 -15.98
N GLU A 197 -21.96 15.17 -17.08
CA GLU A 197 -21.22 15.07 -18.34
C GLU A 197 -19.72 15.45 -18.27
N LYS A 198 -19.24 16.08 -17.20
CA LYS A 198 -17.82 16.48 -17.05
C LYS A 198 -17.07 15.74 -15.94
N ARG A 199 -17.40 14.46 -15.74
CA ARG A 199 -16.67 13.57 -14.83
C ARG A 199 -15.52 12.90 -15.57
N ILE A 200 -14.27 13.22 -15.22
CA ILE A 200 -13.11 12.45 -15.68
C ILE A 200 -12.88 11.30 -14.71
N ASP A 201 -13.21 10.07 -15.12
CA ASP A 201 -12.92 8.88 -14.33
C ASP A 201 -11.47 8.42 -14.55
N PRO A 202 -10.61 8.43 -13.51
CA PRO A 202 -9.22 8.00 -13.67
C PRO A 202 -9.08 6.51 -13.98
N ILE A 203 -10.10 5.67 -13.71
CA ILE A 203 -10.05 4.23 -14.01
C ILE A 203 -10.14 3.93 -15.51
N ASN A 204 -10.72 4.85 -16.31
CA ASN A 204 -10.88 4.65 -17.75
C ASN A 204 -9.52 4.48 -18.44
N ALA A 205 -8.50 5.23 -18.01
CA ALA A 205 -7.14 5.09 -18.54
C ALA A 205 -6.55 3.70 -18.24
N LEU A 206 -6.84 3.15 -17.07
CA LEU A 206 -6.45 1.78 -16.71
C LEU A 206 -7.19 0.77 -17.60
N PHE A 207 -8.51 0.87 -17.73
CA PHE A 207 -9.32 -0.06 -18.53
C PHE A 207 -8.96 -0.03 -20.01
N GLU A 208 -8.69 1.13 -20.58
CA GLU A 208 -8.22 1.23 -21.97
C GLU A 208 -6.86 0.52 -22.13
N GLY A 209 -5.95 0.70 -21.17
CA GLY A 209 -4.67 -0.01 -21.15
C GLY A 209 -4.83 -1.53 -21.03
N LEU A 210 -5.69 -1.98 -20.13
CA LEU A 210 -5.96 -3.40 -19.88
C LEU A 210 -6.68 -4.09 -21.06
N SER A 211 -7.53 -3.37 -21.80
CA SER A 211 -8.25 -3.89 -22.98
C SER A 211 -7.33 -4.22 -24.17
N LYS A 212 -6.08 -3.73 -24.14
CA LYS A 212 -5.05 -3.99 -25.16
C LYS A 212 -4.20 -5.23 -24.84
N LEU A 213 -4.50 -5.93 -23.74
CA LEU A 213 -3.79 -7.15 -23.35
C LEU A 213 -4.20 -8.33 -24.24
N LYS A 214 -3.24 -9.16 -24.61
CA LYS A 214 -3.49 -10.39 -25.37
C LYS A 214 -4.00 -11.48 -24.42
N ALA A 215 -4.61 -12.53 -24.97
CA ALA A 215 -5.20 -13.62 -24.19
C ALA A 215 -4.21 -14.34 -23.24
N ASN A 216 -2.93 -14.42 -23.63
CA ASN A 216 -1.85 -15.04 -22.84
C ASN A 216 -1.08 -14.02 -21.96
N GLU A 217 -1.72 -12.91 -21.64
CA GLU A 217 -1.17 -11.88 -20.74
C GLU A 217 -2.14 -11.60 -19.62
N GLN A 218 -1.59 -11.32 -18.44
CA GLN A 218 -2.38 -10.99 -17.27
C GLN A 218 -1.73 -9.84 -16.53
N ILE A 219 -2.56 -8.89 -16.09
CA ILE A 219 -2.18 -7.84 -15.16
C ILE A 219 -3.12 -7.90 -13.97
N TRP A 220 -2.56 -7.96 -12.78
CA TRP A 220 -3.28 -7.93 -11.52
C TRP A 220 -2.85 -6.68 -10.74
N LEU A 221 -3.84 -5.92 -10.29
CA LEU A 221 -3.68 -4.78 -9.43
C LEU A 221 -4.43 -5.04 -8.13
N GLN A 222 -3.71 -5.11 -7.01
CA GLN A 222 -4.22 -5.54 -5.73
C GLN A 222 -3.99 -4.46 -4.68
N PHE A 223 -5.06 -4.02 -4.03
CA PHE A 223 -5.04 -3.09 -2.90
C PHE A 223 -5.37 -3.86 -1.64
N ARG A 224 -4.35 -4.23 -0.88
CA ARG A 224 -4.50 -4.86 0.44
C ARG A 224 -4.69 -3.76 1.47
N ILE A 225 -5.87 -3.66 2.05
CA ILE A 225 -6.25 -2.66 3.03
C ILE A 225 -6.48 -3.29 4.41
N GLU A 226 -5.94 -2.67 5.44
CA GLU A 226 -6.11 -3.05 6.84
C GLU A 226 -6.64 -1.85 7.63
N PRO A 227 -7.81 -1.94 8.30
CA PRO A 227 -8.30 -0.85 9.12
C PRO A 227 -7.28 -0.52 10.23
N ALA A 228 -6.94 0.75 10.41
CA ALA A 228 -5.96 1.18 11.42
C ALA A 228 -6.52 2.29 12.31
N THR A 229 -6.09 2.30 13.58
CA THR A 229 -6.39 3.39 14.52
C THR A 229 -5.17 4.27 14.75
N ASN A 230 -5.37 5.43 15.39
CA ASN A 230 -4.24 6.30 15.75
C ASN A 230 -3.26 5.60 16.72
N ASN A 231 -3.73 4.70 17.57
CA ASN A 231 -2.87 3.94 18.48
C ASN A 231 -1.97 2.94 17.74
N ASP A 232 -2.33 2.56 16.51
CA ASP A 232 -1.57 1.61 15.70
C ASP A 232 -0.49 2.31 14.87
N ASN A 233 -0.78 3.47 14.29
CA ASN A 233 0.07 4.12 13.29
C ASN A 233 0.35 5.61 13.55
N ASN A 234 -0.02 6.14 14.73
CA ASN A 234 0.16 7.55 15.18
C ASN A 234 -0.09 8.63 14.11
N TYR A 235 -0.98 8.31 13.17
CA TYR A 235 -1.15 9.03 11.92
C TYR A 235 -1.73 10.43 12.16
N LEU A 236 -2.67 10.57 13.09
CA LEU A 236 -3.25 11.86 13.46
C LEU A 236 -2.20 12.78 14.07
N ASP A 237 -1.32 12.23 14.92
CA ASP A 237 -0.29 13.02 15.60
C ASP A 237 0.78 13.49 14.61
N ARG A 238 1.18 12.63 13.66
CA ARG A 238 2.07 13.02 12.55
C ARG A 238 1.42 14.07 11.66
N GLY A 239 0.11 13.96 11.41
CA GLY A 239 -0.73 14.93 10.72
C GLY A 239 -0.69 16.32 11.35
N LYS A 240 -1.10 16.41 12.61
CA LYS A 240 -1.13 17.66 13.39
C LYS A 240 0.25 18.31 13.46
N LYS A 241 1.28 17.53 13.77
CA LYS A 241 2.68 18.02 13.80
C LYS A 241 3.14 18.58 12.45
N LEU A 242 2.67 18.02 11.34
CA LEU A 242 3.00 18.51 10.01
C LEU A 242 2.26 19.82 9.70
N ILE A 243 0.97 19.90 10.02
CA ILE A 243 0.16 21.13 9.87
C ILE A 243 0.78 22.27 10.67
N ASP A 244 1.14 22.02 11.94
CA ASP A 244 1.83 23.00 12.78
C ASP A 244 3.12 23.47 12.12
N ARG A 245 3.96 22.52 11.67
CA ARG A 245 5.23 22.84 11.01
C ARG A 245 5.04 23.71 9.77
N LEU A 246 4.07 23.39 8.92
CA LEU A 246 3.78 24.16 7.70
C LEU A 246 3.33 25.58 8.05
N THR A 247 2.42 25.71 9.02
CA THR A 247 1.88 26.99 9.47
C THR A 247 2.94 27.88 10.13
N TYR A 248 3.75 27.34 11.04
CA TYR A 248 4.81 28.10 11.72
C TYR A 248 6.01 28.42 10.81
N ARG A 249 6.36 27.54 9.86
CA ARG A 249 7.41 27.83 8.86
C ARG A 249 7.04 29.03 8.01
N THR A 250 5.80 29.10 7.54
CA THR A 250 5.32 30.24 6.75
C THR A 250 5.31 31.53 7.57
N ALA A 251 4.91 31.47 8.85
CA ALA A 251 5.00 32.61 9.76
C ALA A 251 6.45 33.10 9.95
N LYS A 252 7.42 32.21 10.12
CA LYS A 252 8.84 32.57 10.32
C LYS A 252 9.49 33.17 9.06
N ASN A 253 9.13 32.68 7.88
CA ASN A 253 9.65 33.21 6.62
C ASN A 253 9.09 34.60 6.27
N LYS A 254 7.84 34.91 6.67
CA LYS A 254 7.23 36.24 6.48
C LYS A 254 7.63 37.29 7.52
N ASN A 255 8.07 36.90 8.72
CA ASN A 255 8.59 37.83 9.74
C ASN A 255 9.88 38.61 9.32
N LYS A 256 10.36 38.44 8.08
CA LYS A 256 11.37 39.31 7.44
C LYS A 256 10.77 40.49 6.65
N GLN A 257 9.45 40.63 6.57
CA GLN A 257 8.76 41.76 5.92
C GLN A 257 7.69 42.36 6.85
N THR A 258 7.94 43.60 7.26
CA THR A 258 7.06 44.66 7.82
C THR A 258 6.15 44.35 9.04
N GLU A 259 6.24 45.22 10.06
CA GLU A 259 5.55 45.14 11.38
C GLU A 259 4.01 45.05 11.33
N ALA A 260 3.38 45.39 10.20
CA ALA A 260 1.93 45.38 10.02
C ALA A 260 1.31 43.96 9.90
N GLU A 261 2.07 42.93 9.52
CA GLU A 261 1.57 41.55 9.43
C GLU A 261 1.58 40.80 10.78
N SER A 262 2.09 41.41 11.85
CA SER A 262 2.28 40.75 13.15
C SER A 262 0.98 40.39 13.87
N PHE A 263 -0.13 41.07 13.57
CA PHE A 263 -1.44 40.87 14.22
C PHE A 263 -2.38 39.84 13.56
N LEU A 264 -2.01 39.29 12.40
CA LEU A 264 -2.84 38.29 11.72
C LEU A 264 -2.61 36.88 12.32
N PRO A 265 -3.68 36.07 12.52
CA PRO A 265 -3.54 34.67 12.88
C PRO A 265 -2.62 33.93 11.89
N PRO A 266 -1.76 33.00 12.34
CA PRO A 266 -0.82 32.27 11.47
C PRO A 266 -1.47 31.61 10.25
N GLU A 267 -2.73 31.19 10.36
CA GLU A 267 -3.53 30.59 9.28
C GLU A 267 -3.79 31.56 8.11
N MET A 268 -3.94 32.85 8.38
CA MET A 268 -4.12 33.89 7.34
C MET A 268 -2.80 34.27 6.67
N LYS A 269 -1.66 33.82 7.20
CA LYS A 269 -0.33 34.09 6.62
C LYS A 269 0.05 33.09 5.54
N LEU A 270 -0.69 32.00 5.38
CA LEU A 270 -0.45 30.95 4.38
C LEU A 270 -0.65 31.48 2.95
N THR A 271 0.20 31.03 2.03
CA THR A 271 -0.09 31.20 0.59
C THR A 271 -1.31 30.36 0.21
N ALA A 272 -2.04 30.72 -0.85
CA ALA A 272 -3.22 29.96 -1.31
C ALA A 272 -2.90 28.47 -1.49
N LYS A 273 -1.74 28.20 -2.08
CA LYS A 273 -1.19 26.86 -2.33
C LYS A 273 -0.87 26.07 -1.04
N GLU A 274 -0.29 26.74 -0.04
CA GLU A 274 -0.04 26.11 1.26
C GLU A 274 -1.34 25.86 2.01
N LYS A 275 -2.32 26.77 1.90
CA LYS A 275 -3.65 26.61 2.48
C LYS A 275 -4.37 25.40 1.89
N GLU A 276 -4.31 25.21 0.57
CA GLU A 276 -4.85 24.00 -0.09
C GLU A 276 -4.19 22.73 0.42
N THR A 277 -2.87 22.73 0.58
CA THR A 277 -2.12 21.58 1.10
C THR A 277 -2.51 21.26 2.55
N VAL A 278 -2.63 22.28 3.40
CA VAL A 278 -3.06 22.13 4.80
C VAL A 278 -4.49 21.59 4.86
N ASN A 279 -5.42 22.19 4.12
CA ASN A 279 -6.82 21.72 4.04
C ASN A 279 -6.91 20.27 3.55
N ALA A 280 -6.08 19.89 2.57
CA ALA A 280 -6.05 18.52 2.06
C ALA A 280 -5.53 17.52 3.13
N ILE A 281 -4.53 17.92 3.92
CA ILE A 281 -4.04 17.11 5.05
C ILE A 281 -5.11 17.01 6.14
N GLU A 282 -5.76 18.12 6.51
CA GLU A 282 -6.86 18.16 7.49
C GLU A 282 -8.02 17.24 7.10
N ASN A 283 -8.44 17.32 5.84
CA ASN A 283 -9.48 16.45 5.29
C ASN A 283 -9.09 14.97 5.28
N LYS A 284 -7.81 14.65 5.18
CA LYS A 284 -7.34 13.27 5.23
C LYS A 284 -7.29 12.74 6.67
N ILE A 285 -6.85 13.56 7.63
CA ILE A 285 -6.75 13.15 9.04
C ILE A 285 -8.10 13.11 9.75
N SER A 286 -9.14 13.78 9.21
CA SER A 286 -10.50 13.71 9.76
C SER A 286 -11.24 12.41 9.47
N LYS A 287 -10.69 11.57 8.57
CA LYS A 287 -11.31 10.31 8.12
C LYS A 287 -10.71 9.09 8.82
N GLN A 288 -11.47 8.00 8.81
CA GLN A 288 -10.96 6.68 9.15
C GLN A 288 -9.87 6.27 8.15
N ILE A 289 -8.83 5.60 8.65
CA ILE A 289 -7.66 5.24 7.86
C ILE A 289 -7.53 3.73 7.68
N PHE A 290 -6.95 3.38 6.55
CA PHE A 290 -6.48 2.04 6.26
C PHE A 290 -4.97 2.09 6.05
N GLN A 291 -4.26 1.11 6.60
CA GLN A 291 -2.93 0.78 6.12
C GLN A 291 -3.07 0.04 4.81
N THR A 292 -2.46 0.56 3.75
CA THR A 292 -2.64 0.03 2.39
C THR A 292 -1.29 -0.42 1.83
N ALA A 293 -1.27 -1.63 1.30
CA ALA A 293 -0.21 -2.11 0.41
C ALA A 293 -0.82 -2.28 -0.98
N ILE A 294 -0.14 -1.73 -1.99
CA ILE A 294 -0.58 -1.80 -3.37
C ILE A 294 0.44 -2.63 -4.12
N ARG A 295 -0.04 -3.66 -4.81
CA ARG A 295 0.78 -4.56 -5.60
C ARG A 295 0.30 -4.60 -7.03
N CYS A 296 1.23 -4.54 -7.96
CA CYS A 296 1.00 -4.83 -9.36
C CYS A 296 1.80 -6.07 -9.77
N ILE A 297 1.15 -6.99 -10.47
CA ILE A 297 1.79 -8.15 -11.08
C ILE A 297 1.41 -8.17 -12.56
N TYR A 298 2.41 -8.19 -13.43
CA TYR A 298 2.27 -8.48 -14.85
C TYR A 298 2.96 -9.80 -15.14
N PHE A 299 2.27 -10.73 -15.79
CA PHE A 299 2.91 -11.92 -16.31
C PHE A 299 2.28 -12.33 -17.63
N ALA A 300 3.12 -12.86 -18.50
CA ALA A 300 2.76 -13.21 -19.85
C ALA A 300 3.63 -14.35 -20.35
N GLU A 301 3.14 -15.10 -21.33
CA GLU A 301 3.97 -16.08 -22.02
C GLU A 301 5.11 -15.34 -22.75
N LYS A 302 6.33 -15.92 -22.75
CA LYS A 302 7.56 -15.32 -23.29
C LYS A 302 7.41 -14.86 -24.75
N SER A 303 6.59 -15.54 -25.53
CA SER A 303 6.30 -15.22 -26.92
C SER A 303 5.53 -13.91 -27.10
N VAL A 304 4.72 -13.51 -26.11
CA VAL A 304 3.87 -12.31 -26.14
C VAL A 304 4.26 -11.27 -25.10
N TYR A 305 5.24 -11.57 -24.25
CA TYR A 305 5.70 -10.68 -23.20
C TYR A 305 6.24 -9.37 -23.78
N GLU A 306 5.61 -8.26 -23.40
CA GLU A 306 6.00 -6.93 -23.83
C GLU A 306 6.39 -6.08 -22.63
N ARG A 307 7.67 -5.68 -22.56
CA ARG A 307 8.20 -4.85 -21.47
C ARG A 307 7.46 -3.53 -21.28
N GLY A 308 6.83 -2.99 -22.32
CA GLY A 308 6.05 -1.75 -22.23
C GLY A 308 4.74 -1.93 -21.44
N ARG A 309 4.11 -3.10 -21.48
CA ARG A 309 2.84 -3.35 -20.79
C ARG A 309 2.97 -3.33 -19.28
N ARG A 310 4.16 -3.65 -18.75
CA ARG A 310 4.42 -3.63 -17.31
C ARG A 310 4.26 -2.24 -16.67
N THR A 311 4.36 -1.17 -17.46
CA THR A 311 4.21 0.21 -16.97
C THR A 311 2.78 0.70 -16.92
N LEU A 312 1.79 -0.10 -17.36
CA LEU A 312 0.38 0.30 -17.38
C LEU A 312 -0.11 0.71 -15.98
N ALA A 313 0.20 -0.08 -14.95
CA ALA A 313 -0.17 0.25 -13.58
C ALA A 313 0.57 1.51 -13.07
N GLU A 314 1.84 1.70 -13.45
CA GLU A 314 2.59 2.92 -13.09
C GLU A 314 1.97 4.17 -13.70
N GLN A 315 1.56 4.08 -14.97
CA GLN A 315 0.87 5.16 -15.67
C GLN A 315 -0.45 5.49 -15.00
N PHE A 316 -1.24 4.49 -14.60
CA PHE A 316 -2.45 4.70 -13.82
C PHE A 316 -2.17 5.49 -12.53
N PHE A 317 -1.17 5.08 -11.75
CA PHE A 317 -0.82 5.77 -10.50
C PHE A 317 -0.24 7.17 -10.69
N SER A 318 0.42 7.43 -11.82
CA SER A 318 0.90 8.77 -12.17
C SER A 318 -0.23 9.80 -12.28
N GLY A 319 -1.44 9.38 -12.66
CA GLY A 319 -2.63 10.24 -12.75
C GLY A 319 -3.11 10.82 -11.41
N PHE A 320 -2.68 10.23 -10.29
CA PHE A 320 -3.00 10.70 -8.93
C PHE A 320 -1.91 11.57 -8.32
N SER A 321 -0.83 11.82 -9.06
CA SER A 321 0.32 12.59 -8.60
C SER A 321 0.10 14.08 -8.81
N THR A 322 0.47 14.89 -7.82
CA THR A 322 0.55 16.34 -7.96
C THR A 322 1.86 16.83 -7.33
N GLN A 323 2.33 18.02 -7.74
CA GLN A 323 3.57 18.57 -7.20
C GLN A 323 3.46 18.86 -5.69
N ASP A 324 2.26 19.18 -5.23
CA ASP A 324 2.02 19.76 -3.91
C ASP A 324 1.59 18.71 -2.90
N LEU A 325 0.73 17.78 -3.34
CA LEU A 325 0.35 16.61 -2.57
C LEU A 325 1.38 15.48 -2.78
N ASN A 326 1.00 14.25 -2.53
CA ASN A 326 1.85 13.07 -2.65
C ASN A 326 1.75 12.42 -4.04
N SER A 327 2.70 11.55 -4.31
CA SER A 327 2.82 10.76 -5.53
C SER A 327 3.28 9.35 -5.18
N MET A 328 3.04 8.41 -6.08
CA MET A 328 3.47 7.02 -5.94
C MET A 328 4.70 6.73 -6.80
N LYS A 329 5.52 5.78 -6.35
CA LYS A 329 6.64 5.21 -7.10
C LYS A 329 6.79 3.75 -6.70
N LYS A 330 7.41 2.97 -7.58
CA LYS A 330 7.84 1.60 -7.27
C LYS A 330 8.74 1.52 -6.04
N TRP A 331 8.41 0.58 -5.16
CA TRP A 331 9.27 0.13 -4.07
C TRP A 331 10.56 -0.46 -4.67
N LYS A 332 11.70 -0.03 -4.14
CA LYS A 332 13.03 -0.40 -4.66
C LYS A 332 13.66 -1.52 -3.86
#